data_AF-F3ALI7-F1
#
_entry.id   AF-F3ALI7-F1
#
_cell.length_a   1.000
_cell.length_b   1.000
_cell.length_c   1.000
_cell.angle_alpha   90.00
_cell.angle_beta   90.00
_cell.angle_gamma   90.00
#
_symmetry.space_group_name_H-M   'P 1'
#
loop_
_entity.id
_entity.type
_entity.pdbx_description
1 polymer ?
#
loop_
_entity_poly.entity_id
_entity_poly.type
_entity_poly.pdbx_seq_one_letter_code
_entity_poly.pdbx_strand_id
1 'polypeptide(L)' 'MAAVFSGNEREGYRYVLGSRSLDVRKNGKLLNEAFHGRGGGKPEMVQGTVQGKREEIEAFLNCR' A
#
# COMPACT_ATOMS: atom_id res chain seq x y z
N MET A 1 9.79 -1.73 -7.16
CA MET A 1 8.35 -1.90 -6.86
C MET A 1 7.64 -0.62 -7.28
N ALA A 2 6.40 -0.70 -7.74
CA ALA A 2 5.54 0.45 -7.99
C ALA A 2 4.31 0.39 -7.07
N ALA A 3 3.78 1.56 -6.71
CA ALA A 3 2.57 1.70 -5.93
C ALA A 3 1.64 2.72 -6.61
N VAL A 4 0.35 2.39 -6.72
CA VAL A 4 -0.68 3.29 -7.26
C VAL A 4 -1.76 3.44 -6.21
N PHE A 5 -2.21 4.66 -5.98
CA PHE A 5 -3.25 5.00 -5.01
C PHE A 5 -4.42 5.71 -5.68
N SER A 6 -5.64 5.47 -5.19
CA SER A 6 -6.87 6.13 -5.63
C SER A 6 -7.79 6.36 -4.44
N GLY A 7 -8.15 7.62 -4.21
CA GLY A 7 -8.96 8.02 -3.06
C GLY A 7 -8.52 9.37 -2.51
N ASN A 8 -8.88 9.63 -1.26
CA ASN A 8 -8.59 10.86 -0.55
C ASN A 8 -8.49 10.60 0.96
N GLU A 9 -7.97 11.55 1.71
CA GLU A 9 -7.76 11.39 3.16
C GLU A 9 -9.05 11.20 3.97
N ARG A 10 -10.21 11.64 3.45
CA ARG A 10 -11.49 11.52 4.14
C ARG A 10 -12.09 10.12 4.01
N GLU A 11 -12.03 9.53 2.81
CA GLU A 11 -12.59 8.20 2.49
C GLU A 11 -11.55 7.08 2.58
N GLY A 12 -10.28 7.44 2.68
CA GLY A 12 -9.16 6.51 2.57
C GLY A 12 -8.73 6.30 1.11
N TYR A 13 -7.64 5.55 0.95
CA TYR A 13 -7.07 5.24 -0.35
C TYR A 13 -7.20 3.75 -0.64
N ARG A 14 -7.62 3.41 -1.86
CA ARG A 14 -7.36 2.11 -2.46
C ARG A 14 -5.95 2.11 -3.03
N TYR A 15 -5.25 1.00 -2.91
CA TYR A 15 -3.89 0.87 -3.42
C TYR A 15 -3.68 -0.42 -4.21
N VAL A 16 -2.70 -0.38 -5.10
CA VAL A 16 -2.08 -1.56 -5.73
C VAL A 16 -0.57 -1.42 -5.61
N LEU A 17 0.08 -2.43 -5.01
CA LEU A 17 1.53 -2.61 -5.01
C LEU A 17 1.89 -3.68 -6.02
N GLY A 18 2.93 -3.46 -6.83
CA GLY A 18 3.38 -4.41 -7.83
C GLY A 18 4.89 -4.44 -8.02
N SER A 19 5.43 -5.61 -8.31
CA SER A 19 6.84 -5.79 -8.68
C SER A 19 7.00 -6.99 -9.61
N ARG A 20 7.97 -6.92 -10.54
CA ARG A 20 8.33 -8.06 -11.40
C ARG A 20 9.34 -9.01 -10.76
N SER A 21 10.03 -8.59 -9.71
CA SER A 21 11.17 -9.31 -9.12
C SER A 21 11.13 -9.46 -7.60
N LEU A 22 10.12 -8.89 -6.93
CA LEU A 22 10.02 -8.89 -5.46
C LEU A 22 8.64 -9.40 -5.06
N ASP A 23 8.58 -10.22 -4.01
CA ASP A 23 7.32 -10.57 -3.36
C ASP A 23 6.82 -9.36 -2.55
N VAL A 24 5.73 -8.74 -3.01
CA VAL A 24 5.16 -7.52 -2.42
C VAL A 24 4.16 -7.79 -1.29
N ARG A 25 3.88 -9.06 -0.94
CA ARG A 25 2.94 -9.41 0.13
C ARG A 25 3.37 -8.91 1.50
N LYS A 26 4.67 -8.98 1.79
CA LYS A 26 5.23 -8.43 3.03
C LYS A 26 5.04 -6.91 3.09
N ASN A 27 5.21 -6.22 1.96
CA ASN A 27 5.05 -4.77 1.87
C ASN A 27 3.59 -4.37 2.07
N GLY A 28 2.65 -5.07 1.42
CA GLY A 28 1.21 -4.84 1.60
C GLY A 28 0.74 -5.10 3.03
N LYS A 29 1.25 -6.15 3.70
CA LYS A 29 0.94 -6.42 5.12
C LYS A 29 1.41 -5.28 6.03
N LEU A 30 2.65 -4.81 5.84
CA LEU A 30 3.22 -3.73 6.64
C LEU A 30 2.50 -2.39 6.40
N LEU A 31 2.08 -2.14 5.16
CA LEU A 31 1.28 -0.96 4.81
C LEU A 31 -0.10 -1.01 5.47
N ASN A 32 -0.76 -2.17 5.45
CA ASN A 32 -2.04 -2.38 6.12
C ASN A 32 -1.92 -2.19 7.65
N GLU A 33 -0.88 -2.74 8.27
CA GLU A 33 -0.65 -2.59 9.71
C GLU A 33 -0.41 -1.13 10.11
N ALA A 34 0.37 -0.38 9.31
CA ALA A 34 0.70 1.01 9.59
C ALA A 34 -0.49 1.98 9.42
N PHE A 35 -1.39 1.70 8.47
CA PHE A 35 -2.46 2.64 8.08
C PHE A 35 -3.86 2.04 8.22
N HIS A 36 -4.05 1.14 9.19
CA HIS A 36 -5.33 0.50 9.50
C HIS A 36 -6.03 -0.08 8.26
N GLY A 37 -5.23 -0.58 7.33
CA GLY A 37 -5.65 -1.05 6.03
C GLY A 37 -6.03 -2.52 6.01
N ARG A 38 -6.61 -2.96 4.89
CA ARG A 38 -6.89 -4.37 4.60
C ARG A 38 -6.64 -4.64 3.13
N GLY A 39 -6.17 -5.84 2.81
CA GLY A 39 -5.85 -6.20 1.44
C GLY A 39 -5.09 -7.51 1.35
N GLY A 40 -4.82 -7.92 0.12
CA GLY A 40 -4.14 -9.17 -0.19
C GLY A 40 -3.91 -9.33 -1.69
N GLY A 41 -3.28 -10.43 -2.08
CA GLY A 41 -2.98 -10.70 -3.47
C GLY A 41 -1.90 -11.76 -3.65
N LYS A 42 -1.32 -11.78 -4.85
CA LYS A 42 -0.25 -12.69 -5.26
C LYS A 42 1.12 -12.07 -4.97
N PRO A 43 2.22 -12.85 -4.98
CA PRO A 43 3.56 -12.33 -4.74
C PRO A 43 3.93 -11.12 -5.61
N GLU A 44 3.48 -11.08 -6.87
CA GLU A 44 3.83 -10.04 -7.83
C GLU A 44 2.96 -8.79 -7.71
N MET A 45 1.78 -8.92 -7.08
CA MET A 45 0.77 -7.86 -7.00
C MET A 45 -0.19 -8.03 -5.82
N VAL A 46 -0.29 -6.99 -5.00
CA VAL A 46 -1.20 -6.91 -3.85
C VAL A 46 -2.03 -5.65 -3.94
N GLN A 47 -3.30 -5.74 -3.55
CA GLN A 47 -4.22 -4.63 -3.52
C GLN A 47 -4.91 -4.52 -2.16
N GLY A 48 -5.38 -3.33 -1.83
CA GLY A 48 -6.07 -3.10 -0.57
C GLY A 48 -6.58 -1.68 -0.38
N THR A 49 -6.92 -1.38 0.86
CA THR A 49 -7.30 -0.05 1.34
C THR A 49 -6.40 0.37 2.49
N VAL A 50 -6.21 1.67 2.66
CA VAL A 50 -5.51 2.30 3.80
C VAL A 50 -6.19 3.59 4.20
N GLN A 51 -6.01 4.00 5.45
CA GLN A 51 -6.47 5.26 6.00
C GLN A 51 -5.28 6.05 6.57
N GLY A 52 -5.12 7.30 6.13
CA GLY A 52 -4.02 8.15 6.58
C GLY A 52 -3.84 9.36 5.67
N LYS A 53 -2.94 10.26 6.06
CA LYS A 53 -2.59 11.40 5.20
C LYS A 53 -1.71 10.96 4.05
N ARG A 54 -1.84 11.62 2.92
CA ARG A 54 -1.07 11.29 1.71
C ARG A 54 0.43 11.33 1.99
N GLU A 55 0.90 12.36 2.69
CA GLU A 55 2.31 12.59 2.97
C GLU A 55 2.90 11.49 3.87
N GLU A 56 2.11 10.98 4.82
CA GLU A 56 2.54 9.90 5.73
C GLU A 56 2.69 8.57 4.97
N ILE A 57 1.74 8.28 4.07
CA ILE A 57 1.76 7.09 3.21
C ILE A 57 2.96 7.14 2.25
N GLU A 58 3.19 8.30 1.61
CA GLU A 58 4.34 8.51 0.72
C GLU A 58 5.67 8.37 1.47
N ALA A 59 5.79 8.99 2.65
CA ALA A 59 6.98 8.90 3.47
C ALA A 59 7.27 7.45 3.91
N PHE A 60 6.23 6.70 4.29
CA PHE A 60 6.36 5.30 4.68
C PHE A 60 6.90 4.41 3.55
N LEU A 61 6.51 4.68 2.31
CA LEU A 61 6.98 3.93 1.13
C LEU A 61 8.38 4.36 0.67
N ASN A 62 8.76 5.62 0.84
CA ASN A 62 10.06 6.15 0.42
C ASN A 62 11.19 5.88 1.42
N CYS A 63 10.87 5.65 2.69
CA CYS A 63 11.87 5.36 3.74
C CYS A 63 12.31 3.88 3.76
N ARG A 64 12.05 3.11 2.69
CA ARG A 64 12.29 1.66 2.61
C ARG A 64 13.09 1.23 1.40
#